data_AF-R9JQH9-F1
#
_entry.id   AF-R9JQH9-F1
#
_cell.length_a   1.000
_cell.length_b   1.000
_cell.length_c   1.000
_cell.angle_alpha   90.00
_cell.angle_beta   90.00
_cell.angle_gamma   90.00
#
_symmetry.space_group_name_H-M   'P 1'
#
loop_
_entity.id
_entity.type
_entity.pdbx_description
1 polymer ?
#
loop_
_entity_poly.entity_id
_entity_poly.type
_entity_poly.pdbx_seq_one_letter_code
_entity_poly.pdbx_strand_id
1 'polypeptide(L)' 'MILLNKEQIKYLHSKMIQETGGSNRIRDEGLLDSVLLIPFQSFEEMELYPSMIGKAARLR' A
#
# COMPACT_ATOMS: atom_id res chain seq x y z
N MET A 1 7.67 -5.16 -11.54
CA MET A 1 6.50 -4.79 -10.69
C MET A 1 6.27 -3.31 -10.84
N ILE A 2 5.04 -2.86 -11.06
CA ILE A 2 4.72 -1.43 -11.00
C ILE A 2 4.33 -1.14 -9.55
N LEU A 3 5.02 -0.19 -8.92
CA LEU A 3 4.74 0.26 -7.55
C LEU A 3 4.15 1.66 -7.61
N LEU A 4 3.06 1.86 -6.88
CA LEU A 4 2.46 3.18 -6.71
C LEU A 4 3.14 3.87 -5.53
N ASN A 5 3.50 5.13 -5.72
CA ASN A 5 3.95 5.94 -4.60
C ASN A 5 2.76 6.40 -3.74
N LYS A 6 3.07 6.90 -2.54
CA LYS A 6 2.08 7.36 -1.57
C LYS A 6 1.09 8.37 -2.16
N GLU A 7 1.58 9.34 -2.92
CA GLU A 7 0.76 10.39 -3.54
C GLU A 7 -0.21 9.82 -4.59
N GLN A 8 0.25 8.87 -5.41
CA GLN A 8 -0.61 8.16 -6.37
C GLN A 8 -1.71 7.36 -5.67
N ILE A 9 -1.40 6.74 -4.53
CA ILE A 9 -2.38 6.00 -3.72
C ILE A 9 -3.41 6.94 -3.11
N LYS A 10 -2.97 8.07 -2.55
CA LYS A 10 -3.87 9.12 -2.00
C LYS A 10 -4.77 9.72 -3.07
N TYR A 11 -4.23 9.94 -4.26
CA TYR A 11 -4.99 10.39 -5.42
C TYR A 11 -6.07 9.38 -5.84
N LEU A 12 -5.71 8.10 -5.97
CA LEU A 12 -6.66 7.03 -6.31
C LEU A 12 -7.75 6.88 -5.25
N HIS A 13 -7.38 6.91 -3.96
CA HIS A 13 -8.35 6.89 -2.86
C HIS A 13 -9.34 8.07 -2.95
N SER A 14 -8.82 9.28 -3.15
CA SER A 14 -9.66 10.48 -3.28
C SER A 14 -10.59 10.41 -4.50
N LYS A 15 -10.10 9.87 -5.63
CA LYS A 15 -10.90 9.68 -6.84
C LYS A 15 -12.01 8.67 -6.63
N MET A 16 -11.71 7.54 -5.99
CA MET A 16 -12.72 6.52 -5.68
C MET A 16 -13.82 7.09 -4.77
N ILE A 17 -13.46 7.83 -3.72
CA ILE A 17 -14.44 8.47 -2.83
C ILE A 17 -15.30 9.53 -3.55
N GLN A 18 -14.75 10.24 -4.54
CA GLN A 18 -15.54 11.17 -5.36
C GLN A 18 -16.62 10.46 -6.17
N GLU A 19 -16.36 9.22 -6.63
CA GLU A 19 -17.28 8.46 -7.47
C GLU A 19 -18.26 7.60 -6.66
N THR A 20 -17.81 7.01 -5.55
CA THR A 20 -18.61 6.07 -4.75
C THR A 20 -19.21 6.68 -3.49
N GLY A 21 -18.76 7.89 -3.12
CA GLY A 21 -19.09 8.53 -1.85
C GLY A 21 -18.30 7.96 -0.67
N GLY A 22 -18.28 8.70 0.45
CA GLY A 22 -17.60 8.30 1.69
C GLY A 22 -16.70 9.38 2.27
N SER A 23 -15.88 9.01 3.25
CA SER A 23 -14.94 9.93 3.92
C SER A 23 -13.55 9.83 3.31
N ASN A 24 -13.04 10.94 2.77
CA ASN A 24 -11.68 11.05 2.22
C ASN A 24 -10.61 11.31 3.31
N ARG A 25 -10.69 10.60 4.45
CA ARG A 25 -9.75 10.79 5.57
C ARG A 25 -8.80 9.61 5.65
N ILE A 26 -7.51 9.91 5.74
CA ILE A 26 -6.48 8.93 6.06
C ILE A 26 -6.45 8.77 7.58
N ARG A 27 -6.47 7.51 8.05
CA ARG A 27 -6.48 7.19 9.48
C ARG A 27 -5.21 7.64 10.18
N ASP A 28 -4.07 7.29 9.59
CA ASP A 28 -2.74 7.60 10.09
C ASP A 28 -1.74 7.55 8.92
N GLU A 29 -0.96 8.61 8.75
CA GLU A 29 0.00 8.74 7.65
C GLU A 29 1.22 7.83 7.84
N GLY A 30 1.64 7.56 9.08
CA GLY A 30 2.76 6.66 9.39
C GLY A 30 2.38 5.18 9.25
N LEU A 31 1.14 4.82 9.54
CA LEU A 31 0.61 3.49 9.21
C LEU A 31 0.55 3.27 7.70
N LEU A 32 0.18 4.30 6.93
CA LEU A 32 0.19 4.21 5.46
C LEU A 32 1.61 3.95 4.94
N ASP A 33 2.61 4.67 5.45
CA ASP A 33 4.01 4.44 5.08
C ASP A 33 4.49 3.03 5.46
N SER A 34 4.09 2.54 6.63
CA SER A 34 4.44 1.20 7.09
C SER A 34 3.88 0.12 6.17
N VAL A 35 2.61 0.24 5.76
CA VAL A 35 1.94 -0.74 4.88
C VAL A 35 2.64 -0.85 3.53
N LEU A 36 3.16 0.25 2.98
CA LEU A 36 3.88 0.24 1.70
C LEU A 36 5.21 -0.51 1.77
N LEU A 37 5.80 -0.65 2.95
CA LEU A 37 7.07 -1.33 3.17
C LEU A 37 6.92 -2.83 3.49
N ILE A 38 5.74 -3.27 3.96
CA ILE A 38 5.46 -4.68 4.33
C ILE A 38 5.86 -5.70 3.23
N PRO A 39 5.56 -5.47 1.93
CA PRO A 39 5.91 -6.44 0.88
C PRO A 39 7.40 -6.66 0.68
N PHE A 40 8.24 -5.73 1.15
CA PHE A 40 9.70 -5.76 1.00
C PHE A 40 10.42 -6.13 2.28
N GLN A 41 9.67 -6.54 3.31
CA GLN A 41 10.26 -6.97 4.56
C GLN A 41 11.06 -8.27 4.35
N SER A 42 12.27 -8.30 4.92
CA SER A 42 13.15 -9.45 4.94
C SER A 42 13.42 -9.89 6.38
N PHE A 43 13.78 -11.17 6.52
CA PHE A 43 14.26 -11.75 7.78
C PHE A 43 15.48 -12.61 7.45
N GLU A 44 16.58 -12.43 8.17
CA GLU A 44 17.86 -13.12 7.91
C GLU A 44 18.28 -13.06 6.42
N GLU A 45 18.20 -11.85 5.82
CA GLU A 45 18.50 -11.59 4.40
C GLU A 45 17.59 -12.29 3.39
N MET A 46 16.62 -13.08 3.84
CA MET A 46 15.60 -13.72 3.00
C MET A 46 14.36 -12.82 2.90
N GLU A 47 13.94 -12.50 1.67
CA GLU A 47 12.66 -11.83 1.46
C GLU A 47 11.52 -12.70 1.99
N LEU A 48 10.67 -12.13 2.85
CA LEU A 48 9.50 -12.86 3.38
C LEU A 48 8.47 -13.20 2.29
N TYR A 49 8.48 -12.43 1.19
CA TYR A 49 7.54 -12.56 0.09
C TYR A 49 8.28 -12.59 -1.25
N PRO A 50 8.91 -13.70 -1.64
CA PRO A 50 9.72 -13.75 -2.86
C PRO A 50 8.89 -13.68 -4.15
N SER A 51 7.60 -14.05 -4.08
CA SER A 51 6.72 -14.02 -5.25
C SER A 51 5.99 -12.68 -5.40
N MET A 52 5.76 -12.28 -6.65
CA MET A 52 4.98 -11.09 -7.01
C MET A 52 3.58 -11.08 -6.38
N ILE A 53 2.91 -12.23 -6.39
CA ILE A 53 1.58 -12.39 -5.81
C ILE A 53 1.64 -12.28 -4.28
N GLY A 54 2.68 -12.84 -3.65
CA GLY A 54 2.90 -12.72 -2.20
C GLY A 54 3.09 -11.26 -1.76
N LYS A 55 3.87 -10.49 -2.53
CA LYS A 55 4.06 -9.05 -2.29
C LYS A 55 2.74 -8.28 -2.43
N ALA A 56 1.98 -8.56 -3.49
CA ALA A 56 0.69 -7.90 -3.72
C ALA A 56 -0.36 -8.23 -2.64
N ALA A 57 -0.44 -9.48 -2.18
CA ALA A 57 -1.40 -9.92 -1.17
C ALA A 57 -1.20 -9.27 0.21
N ARG A 58 -0.03 -8.68 0.47
CA ARG A 58 0.28 -7.96 1.72
C ARG A 58 -0.09 -6.48 1.71
N LEU A 59 -0.33 -5.90 0.54
CA LEU A 59 -0.92 -4.56 0.41
C LEU A 59 -2.43 -4.69 0.60
N ARG A 60 -2.91 -4.45 1.83
CA ARG A 60 -4.33 -4.47 2.20
C ARG A 60 -4.77 -3.14 2.78
#